data_AF-A0A3M1DUG2-F1
#
_entry.id   AF-A0A3M1DUG2-F1
#
_cell.length_a   1.000
_cell.length_b   1.000
_cell.length_c   1.000
_cell.angle_alpha   90.00
_cell.angle_beta   90.00
_cell.angle_gamma   90.00
#
_symmetry.space_group_name_H-M   'P 1'
#
loop_
_entity.id
_entity.type
_entity.pdbx_description
1 polymer ?
#
loop_
_entity_poly.entity_id
_entity_poly.type
_entity_poly.pdbx_seq_one_letter_code
_entity_poly.pdbx_strand_id
1 'polypeptide(L)'
;MKYTRDLRPNNGLSRKNGFRDLRHQRESEKDATGMIWQLKLIGVHASKYLKMMEVLREAARRLQGMTVVQQVSDIDSIISSKVEATPALLLDDEVLVQNVVPEVEQLTQLLQSAIARKRQSEKTMRVLVPVDFSDAARNALRYALEWASEYGLDVEVVHAFASNLADPAQPYFVPVQ
;
A
#
# COMPACT_ATOMS: atom_id res chain seq x y z
N MET A 1 16.22 -14.09 70.01
CA MET A 1 16.75 -12.71 70.00
C MET A 1 15.59 -11.78 69.68
N LYS A 2 15.18 -10.92 70.63
CA LYS A 2 14.08 -9.95 70.52
C LYS A 2 14.62 -8.61 69.98
N TYR A 3 13.81 -7.85 69.22
CA TYR A 3 13.70 -6.36 69.21
C TYR A 3 12.56 -6.00 68.21
N THR A 4 11.31 -5.82 68.67
CA THR A 4 10.50 -4.56 68.80
C THR A 4 10.14 -3.87 67.46
N ARG A 5 8.85 -3.80 67.07
CA ARG A 5 7.86 -2.68 67.28
C ARG A 5 8.39 -1.33 66.75
N ASP A 6 7.71 -0.55 65.89
CA ASP A 6 6.32 -0.09 65.99
C ASP A 6 5.82 0.67 64.72
N LEU A 7 4.49 0.62 64.53
CA LEU A 7 3.54 1.67 64.10
C LEU A 7 3.46 2.23 62.63
N ARG A 8 2.22 2.16 62.11
CA ARG A 8 1.63 2.65 60.84
C ARG A 8 1.48 4.20 60.79
N PRO A 9 0.72 4.80 59.84
CA PRO A 9 0.65 4.71 58.36
C PRO A 9 0.89 6.10 57.71
N ASN A 10 0.81 6.23 56.36
CA ASN A 10 -0.14 7.13 55.67
C ASN A 10 0.34 7.61 54.28
N ASN A 11 -0.61 7.55 53.35
CA ASN A 11 -0.84 8.39 52.17
C ASN A 11 0.23 8.61 51.10
N GLY A 12 -0.12 8.08 49.93
CA GLY A 12 -0.37 8.96 48.79
C GLY A 12 0.74 8.99 47.76
N LEU A 13 0.55 8.25 46.67
CA LEU A 13 0.71 8.79 45.33
C LEU A 13 0.05 7.85 44.33
N SER A 14 -1.10 8.34 43.88
CA SER A 14 -1.87 7.90 42.73
C SER A 14 -0.96 7.63 41.53
N ARG A 15 -0.76 6.37 41.17
CA ARG A 15 -0.40 6.00 39.79
C ARG A 15 -1.70 5.80 39.03
N LYS A 16 -2.33 6.91 38.63
CA LYS A 16 -3.37 6.87 37.61
C LYS A 16 -2.75 6.33 36.33
N ASN A 17 -3.35 5.25 35.86
CA ASN A 17 -3.24 4.66 34.53
C ASN A 17 -3.08 5.73 33.44
N GLY A 18 -1.87 5.89 32.90
CA GLY A 18 -1.59 6.65 31.68
C GLY A 18 -1.33 5.77 30.46
N PHE A 19 -1.64 4.46 30.54
CA PHE A 19 -1.29 3.47 29.53
C PHE A 19 -2.51 3.01 28.70
N ARG A 20 -3.51 3.88 28.53
CA ARG A 20 -4.76 3.52 27.83
C ARG A 20 -5.14 4.42 26.65
N ASP A 21 -4.28 5.36 26.23
CA ASP A 21 -4.66 6.36 25.21
C ASP A 21 -3.95 6.24 23.85
N LEU A 22 -3.02 5.29 23.66
CA LEU A 22 -2.30 5.14 22.38
C LEU A 22 -2.99 4.21 21.37
N ARG A 23 -4.05 3.49 21.77
CA ARG A 23 -4.79 2.62 20.84
C ARG A 23 -5.83 3.37 20.03
N HIS A 24 -6.48 4.39 20.61
CA HIS A 24 -7.53 5.13 19.91
C HIS A 24 -6.99 6.16 18.91
N GLN A 25 -5.75 6.63 19.06
CA GLN A 25 -5.14 7.53 18.07
C GLN A 25 -4.73 6.84 16.76
N ARG A 26 -4.48 5.52 16.75
CA ARG A 26 -4.12 4.78 15.52
C ARG A 26 -5.31 4.27 14.72
N GLU A 27 -6.50 4.22 15.32
CA GLU A 27 -7.72 3.79 14.62
C GLU A 27 -8.27 4.90 13.70
N SER A 28 -8.04 6.17 14.04
CA SER A 28 -8.45 7.33 13.22
C SER A 28 -7.57 7.60 11.99
N GLU A 29 -6.45 6.89 11.85
CA GLU A 29 -5.49 7.06 10.74
C GLU A 29 -5.61 5.99 9.66
N LYS A 30 -6.49 5.02 9.88
CA LYS A 30 -6.75 3.95 8.93
C LYS A 30 -7.88 4.37 8.01
N ASP A 31 -7.71 4.11 6.72
CA ASP A 31 -8.83 4.18 5.79
C ASP A 31 -9.88 3.10 6.11
N ALA A 32 -11.01 3.11 5.40
CA ALA A 32 -12.08 2.12 5.54
C ALA A 32 -11.64 0.64 5.35
N THR A 33 -10.39 0.41 4.91
CA THR A 33 -9.77 -0.90 4.66
C THR A 33 -8.74 -1.27 5.74
N GLY A 34 -8.47 -0.38 6.71
CA GLY A 34 -7.46 -0.59 7.74
C GLY A 34 -6.04 -0.19 7.33
N MET A 35 -5.85 0.36 6.12
CA MET A 35 -4.55 0.74 5.56
C MET A 35 -4.16 2.16 5.96
N ILE A 36 -2.86 2.38 6.17
CA ILE A 36 -2.28 3.70 6.47
C ILE A 36 -1.48 4.12 5.25
N TRP A 37 -1.88 5.21 4.62
CA TRP A 37 -1.20 5.78 3.46
C TRP A 37 -0.19 6.85 3.90
N GLN A 38 1.06 6.77 3.44
CA GLN A 38 2.08 7.75 3.77
C GLN A 38 2.26 8.77 2.65
N LEU A 39 1.88 10.02 2.93
CA LEU A 39 2.08 11.15 2.01
C LEU A 39 3.29 11.97 2.42
N LYS A 40 4.30 12.02 1.55
CA LYS A 40 5.57 12.74 1.76
C LYS A 40 5.67 13.91 0.79
N LEU A 41 5.91 15.12 1.30
CA LEU A 41 6.11 16.31 0.47
C LEU A 41 7.58 16.76 0.56
N ILE A 42 8.28 16.62 -0.55
CA ILE A 42 9.69 16.96 -0.70
C ILE A 42 9.82 18.35 -1.30
N GLY A 43 10.63 19.18 -0.67
CA GLY A 43 11.02 20.48 -1.22
C GLY A 43 11.46 21.48 -0.16
N VAL A 44 12.05 22.56 -0.67
CA VAL A 44 12.52 23.70 0.13
C VAL A 44 11.36 24.70 0.27
N HIS A 45 11.29 25.47 1.37
CA HIS A 45 10.23 26.44 1.73
C HIS A 45 10.05 27.63 0.74
N ALA A 46 9.92 27.36 -0.55
CA ALA A 46 9.61 28.30 -1.61
C ALA A 46 8.09 28.45 -1.81
N SER A 47 7.66 29.50 -2.50
CA SER A 47 6.23 29.80 -2.70
C SER A 47 5.44 28.65 -3.34
N LYS A 48 6.04 27.91 -4.29
CA LYS A 48 5.42 26.71 -4.90
C LYS A 48 5.22 25.58 -3.88
N TYR A 49 6.19 25.37 -2.99
CA TYR A 49 6.11 24.36 -1.94
C TYR A 49 4.98 24.66 -0.94
N LEU A 50 4.88 25.92 -0.51
CA LEU A 50 3.83 26.36 0.41
C LEU A 50 2.44 26.19 -0.22
N LYS A 51 2.29 26.58 -1.49
CA LYS A 51 1.03 26.37 -2.22
C LYS A 51 0.69 24.88 -2.37
N MET A 52 1.68 24.04 -2.69
CA MET A 52 1.50 22.58 -2.75
C MET A 52 1.06 22.00 -1.40
N MET A 53 1.65 22.46 -0.30
CA MET A 53 1.28 22.02 1.05
C MET A 53 -0.18 22.36 1.39
N GLU A 54 -0.64 23.55 1.00
CA GLU A 54 -2.04 23.96 1.21
C GLU A 54 -3.01 23.08 0.42
N VAL A 55 -2.73 22.89 -0.87
CA VAL A 55 -3.52 22.02 -1.76
C VAL A 55 -3.55 20.58 -1.23
N LEU A 56 -2.41 20.05 -0.79
CA LEU A 56 -2.28 18.72 -0.21
C LEU A 56 -3.12 18.56 1.06
N ARG A 57 -3.08 19.54 1.97
CA ARG A 57 -3.86 19.51 3.21
C ARG A 57 -5.37 19.54 2.95
N GLU A 58 -5.81 20.29 1.95
CA GLU A 58 -7.21 20.31 1.55
C GLU A 58 -7.62 18.98 0.90
N ALA A 59 -6.83 18.47 -0.05
CA ALA A 59 -7.10 17.18 -0.70
C ALA A 59 -7.12 16.01 0.31
N ALA A 60 -6.15 15.96 1.23
CA ALA A 60 -6.07 14.93 2.26
C ALA A 60 -7.27 14.96 3.22
N ARG A 61 -7.78 16.15 3.58
CA ARG A 61 -9.00 16.30 4.39
C ARG A 61 -10.22 15.69 3.70
N ARG A 62 -10.33 15.83 2.38
CA ARG A 62 -11.44 15.26 1.60
C ARG A 62 -11.41 13.72 1.57
N LEU A 63 -10.23 13.12 1.73
CA LEU A 63 -10.02 11.68 1.51
C LEU A 63 -10.08 10.81 2.77
N GLN A 64 -10.36 11.36 3.96
CA GLN A 64 -10.61 10.66 5.24
C GLN A 64 -9.76 9.38 5.47
N GLY A 65 -8.70 9.47 6.29
CA GLY A 65 -7.78 8.34 6.56
C GLY A 65 -6.42 8.46 5.89
N MET A 66 -6.02 9.69 5.51
CA MET A 66 -4.67 10.00 5.06
C MET A 66 -3.91 10.73 6.15
N THR A 67 -2.77 10.18 6.56
CA THR A 67 -1.84 10.90 7.42
C THR A 67 -0.80 11.58 6.53
N VAL A 68 -0.78 12.92 6.56
CA VAL A 68 0.29 13.70 5.91
C VAL A 68 1.53 13.55 6.77
N VAL A 69 2.46 12.70 6.33
CA VAL A 69 3.62 12.30 7.12
C VAL A 69 4.89 12.67 6.38
N GLN A 70 5.58 13.64 6.97
CA GLN A 70 6.92 14.12 6.66
C GLN A 70 7.03 15.16 5.54
N GLN A 71 7.28 16.38 6.02
CA GLN A 71 8.12 17.33 5.32
C GLN A 71 9.56 16.83 5.41
N VAL A 72 10.13 16.45 4.27
CA VAL A 72 11.54 16.05 4.17
C VAL A 72 12.30 17.18 3.50
N SER A 73 13.11 17.89 4.30
CA SER A 73 14.01 18.95 3.86
C SER A 73 15.48 18.50 3.84
N ASP A 74 15.75 17.23 4.18
CA ASP A 74 17.10 16.71 4.30
C ASP A 74 17.67 16.35 2.92
N ILE A 75 18.88 16.83 2.62
CA ILE A 75 19.50 16.74 1.29
C ILE A 75 19.75 15.27 0.91
N ASP A 76 20.16 14.44 1.87
CA ASP A 76 20.42 13.02 1.65
C ASP A 76 19.13 12.26 1.29
N SER A 77 18.01 12.63 1.89
CA SER A 77 16.70 12.07 1.58
C SER A 77 16.22 12.49 0.19
N ILE A 78 16.54 13.72 -0.25
CA ILE A 78 16.24 14.21 -1.60
C ILE A 78 17.06 13.43 -2.64
N ILE A 79 18.35 13.23 -2.41
CA ILE A 79 19.24 12.50 -3.34
C ILE A 79 18.87 11.01 -3.42
N SER A 80 18.44 10.41 -2.31
CA SER A 80 18.00 9.00 -2.28
C SER A 80 16.61 8.78 -2.90
N SER A 81 15.83 9.85 -3.08
CA SER A 81 14.49 9.79 -3.68
C SER A 81 14.58 9.85 -5.21
N LYS A 82 13.66 9.18 -5.91
CA LYS A 82 13.53 9.22 -7.39
C LYS A 82 12.99 10.57 -7.91
N VAL A 83 13.22 11.66 -7.19
CA VAL A 83 12.68 12.99 -7.48
C VAL A 83 13.66 13.78 -8.33
N GLU A 84 13.20 14.25 -9.50
CA GLU A 84 14.03 15.05 -10.41
C GLU A 84 13.89 16.56 -10.14
N ALA A 85 12.78 16.99 -9.55
CA ALA A 85 12.48 18.39 -9.32
C ALA A 85 11.56 18.61 -8.11
N THR A 86 11.79 19.71 -7.38
CA THR A 86 10.96 20.11 -6.24
C THR A 86 10.01 21.26 -6.59
N PRO A 87 8.82 21.37 -5.96
CA PRO A 87 8.27 20.47 -4.95
C PRO A 87 7.80 19.15 -5.58
N ALA A 88 7.91 18.05 -4.83
CA ALA A 88 7.45 16.73 -5.23
C ALA A 88 6.60 16.09 -4.14
N LEU A 89 5.45 15.55 -4.53
CA LEU A 89 4.56 14.79 -3.66
C LEU A 89 4.71 13.31 -3.96
N LEU A 90 4.89 12.52 -2.91
CA LEU A 90 5.01 11.08 -2.98
C LEU A 90 3.91 10.41 -2.15
N LEU A 91 3.44 9.26 -2.64
CA LEU A 91 2.59 8.32 -1.90
C LEU A 91 3.37 7.01 -1.76
N ASP A 92 3.68 6.63 -0.52
CA ASP A 92 4.49 5.44 -0.19
C ASP A 92 5.76 5.33 -1.06
N ASP A 93 6.50 6.44 -1.14
CA ASP A 93 7.75 6.61 -1.90
C ASP A 93 7.65 6.58 -3.43
N GLU A 94 6.44 6.52 -4.00
CA GLU A 94 6.21 6.73 -5.43
C GLU A 94 5.86 8.19 -5.73
N VAL A 95 6.53 8.79 -6.72
CA VAL A 95 6.28 10.18 -7.14
C VAL A 95 4.91 10.29 -7.81
N LEU A 96 4.00 11.05 -7.21
CA LEU A 96 2.68 11.36 -7.77
C LEU A 96 2.70 12.62 -8.63
N VAL A 97 3.37 13.66 -8.15
CA VAL A 97 3.41 14.98 -8.78
C VAL A 97 4.76 15.63 -8.49
N GLN A 98 5.38 16.28 -9.48
CA GLN A 98 6.62 17.04 -9.30
C GLN A 98 6.62 18.32 -10.14
N ASN A 99 7.29 19.38 -9.66
CA ASN A 99 7.51 20.67 -10.32
C ASN A 99 6.26 21.47 -10.74
N VAL A 100 5.06 20.97 -10.43
CA VAL A 100 3.78 21.62 -10.69
C VAL A 100 2.94 21.61 -9.42
N VAL A 101 2.14 22.66 -9.21
CA VAL A 101 1.16 22.72 -8.12
C VAL A 101 -0.22 22.52 -8.73
N PRO A 102 -0.84 21.34 -8.58
CA PRO A 102 -2.16 21.05 -9.13
C PRO A 102 -3.25 21.80 -8.36
N GLU A 103 -4.45 21.83 -8.93
CA GLU A 103 -5.64 22.22 -8.18
C GLU A 103 -6.07 21.12 -7.20
N VAL A 104 -6.81 21.50 -6.15
CA VAL A 104 -7.26 20.57 -5.09
C VAL A 104 -8.00 19.37 -5.68
N GLU A 105 -8.90 19.61 -6.64
CA GLU A 105 -9.71 18.57 -7.25
C GLU A 105 -8.85 17.59 -8.05
N GLN A 106 -7.90 18.12 -8.83
CA GLN A 106 -6.96 17.31 -9.60
C GLN A 106 -6.10 16.45 -8.67
N LEU A 107 -5.58 17.02 -7.59
CA LEU A 107 -4.79 16.27 -6.62
C LEU A 107 -5.61 15.17 -5.94
N THR A 108 -6.86 15.47 -5.60
CA THR A 108 -7.79 14.51 -4.99
C THR A 108 -8.01 13.31 -5.92
N GLN A 109 -8.26 13.55 -7.20
CA GLN A 109 -8.43 12.50 -8.21
C GLN A 109 -7.16 11.68 -8.41
N LEU A 110 -5.99 12.33 -8.47
CA LEU A 110 -4.70 11.64 -8.58
C LEU A 110 -4.49 10.69 -7.40
N LEU A 111 -4.71 11.18 -6.18
CA LEU A 111 -4.60 10.40 -4.95
C LEU A 111 -5.57 9.21 -4.92
N GLN A 112 -6.85 9.44 -5.24
CA GLN A 112 -7.85 8.37 -5.33
C GLN A 112 -7.45 7.30 -6.33
N SER A 113 -6.99 7.71 -7.51
CA SER A 113 -6.57 6.79 -8.57
C SER A 113 -5.35 5.98 -8.13
N ALA A 114 -4.38 6.60 -7.47
CA ALA A 114 -3.18 5.95 -6.99
C ALA A 114 -3.48 4.93 -5.89
N ILE A 115 -4.31 5.29 -4.92
CA ILE A 115 -4.81 4.37 -3.89
C ILE A 115 -5.58 3.21 -4.51
N ALA A 116 -6.50 3.48 -5.44
CA ALA A 116 -7.28 2.43 -6.08
C ALA A 116 -6.39 1.44 -6.84
N ARG A 117 -5.40 1.93 -7.59
CA ARG A 117 -4.39 1.09 -8.25
C ARG A 117 -3.60 0.26 -7.25
N LYS A 118 -3.11 0.88 -6.18
CA LYS A 118 -2.29 0.21 -5.16
C LYS A 118 -3.09 -0.83 -4.36
N ARG A 119 -4.34 -0.52 -4.02
CA ARG A 119 -5.29 -1.50 -3.49
C ARG A 119 -5.45 -2.67 -4.46
N GLN A 120 -5.62 -2.43 -5.76
CA GLN A 120 -5.77 -3.52 -6.72
C GLN A 120 -4.50 -4.38 -6.88
N SER A 121 -3.31 -3.78 -6.75
CA SER A 121 -2.04 -4.54 -6.78
C SER A 121 -1.78 -5.33 -5.50
N GLU A 122 -2.18 -4.79 -4.34
CA GLU A 122 -1.97 -5.46 -3.04
C GLU A 122 -3.09 -6.44 -2.67
N LYS A 123 -4.29 -6.27 -3.23
CA LYS A 123 -5.49 -7.03 -2.83
C LYS A 123 -5.58 -8.44 -3.41
N THR A 124 -4.54 -8.96 -4.05
CA THR A 124 -4.60 -10.37 -4.44
C THR A 124 -3.24 -11.01 -4.52
N MET A 125 -2.83 -11.61 -3.40
CA MET A 125 -1.84 -12.67 -3.45
C MET A 125 -2.46 -13.83 -4.22
N ARG A 126 -1.91 -14.12 -5.40
CA ARG A 126 -2.47 -15.05 -6.38
C ARG A 126 -1.56 -16.26 -6.55
N VAL A 127 -2.18 -17.41 -6.77
CA VAL A 127 -1.47 -18.64 -7.16
C VAL A 127 -1.85 -18.98 -8.58
N LEU A 128 -0.86 -18.92 -9.49
CA LEU A 128 -1.02 -19.36 -10.87
C LEU A 128 -0.76 -20.87 -10.97
N VAL A 129 -1.72 -21.63 -11.48
CA VAL A 129 -1.61 -23.09 -11.64
C VAL A 129 -1.71 -23.46 -13.12
N PRO A 130 -0.60 -23.89 -13.75
CA PRO A 130 -0.66 -24.46 -15.08
C PRO A 130 -1.31 -25.85 -15.04
N VAL A 131 -2.21 -26.13 -15.98
CA VAL A 131 -2.87 -27.43 -16.12
C VAL A 131 -2.70 -27.99 -17.52
N ASP A 132 -2.22 -29.23 -17.61
CA ASP A 132 -2.16 -30.07 -18.82
C ASP A 132 -3.07 -31.31 -18.70
N PHE A 133 -3.93 -31.33 -17.68
CA PHE A 133 -4.77 -32.46 -17.28
C PHE A 133 -4.03 -33.75 -16.87
N SER A 134 -2.71 -33.70 -16.66
CA SER A 134 -1.97 -34.79 -16.03
C SER A 134 -2.34 -34.95 -14.54
N ASP A 135 -2.04 -36.10 -13.96
CA ASP A 135 -2.22 -36.31 -12.52
C ASP A 135 -1.34 -35.37 -11.67
N ALA A 136 -0.16 -35.01 -12.18
CA ALA A 136 0.71 -34.03 -11.55
C ALA A 136 0.05 -32.64 -11.50
N ALA A 137 -0.53 -32.18 -12.61
CA ALA A 137 -1.25 -30.91 -12.66
C ALA A 137 -2.51 -30.92 -11.77
N ARG A 138 -3.27 -32.02 -11.74
CA ARG A 138 -4.42 -32.18 -10.83
C ARG A 138 -4.01 -32.10 -9.36
N ASN A 139 -2.87 -32.70 -9.01
CA ASN A 139 -2.33 -32.64 -7.67
C ASN A 139 -1.88 -31.22 -7.31
N ALA A 140 -1.17 -30.53 -8.21
CA ALA A 140 -0.77 -29.13 -8.03
C ALA A 140 -1.98 -28.20 -7.81
N LEU A 141 -3.04 -28.37 -8.61
CA LEU A 141 -4.29 -27.61 -8.44
C LEU A 141 -4.93 -27.86 -7.07
N ARG A 142 -4.92 -29.10 -6.58
CA ARG A 142 -5.46 -29.43 -5.26
C ARG A 142 -4.72 -28.69 -4.14
N TYR A 143 -3.39 -28.72 -4.16
CA TYR A 143 -2.57 -27.99 -3.18
C TYR A 143 -2.80 -26.47 -3.26
N ALA A 144 -2.91 -25.92 -4.48
CA ALA A 144 -3.19 -24.50 -4.64
C ALA A 144 -4.56 -24.09 -4.06
N LEU A 145 -5.58 -24.94 -4.20
CA LEU A 145 -6.90 -24.72 -3.61
C LEU A 145 -6.87 -24.80 -2.08
N GLU A 146 -6.10 -25.72 -1.51
CA GLU A 146 -5.89 -25.80 -0.06
C GLU A 146 -5.25 -24.52 0.48
N TRP A 147 -4.19 -24.03 -0.19
CA TRP A 147 -3.54 -22.78 0.18
C TRP A 147 -4.44 -21.56 0.00
N ALA A 148 -5.21 -21.51 -1.08
CA ALA A 148 -6.15 -20.43 -1.30
C ALA A 148 -7.21 -20.35 -0.19
N SER A 149 -7.70 -21.50 0.27
CA SER A 149 -8.62 -21.57 1.40
C SER A 149 -7.96 -21.16 2.72
N GLU A 150 -6.69 -21.51 2.94
CA GLU A 150 -5.97 -21.22 4.19
C GLU A 150 -5.53 -19.76 4.31
N TYR A 151 -5.05 -19.19 3.20
CA TYR A 151 -4.40 -17.87 3.19
C TYR A 151 -5.23 -16.77 2.50
N GLY A 152 -6.43 -17.08 2.00
CA GLY A 152 -7.29 -16.11 1.32
C GLY A 152 -6.73 -15.67 -0.04
N LEU A 153 -6.16 -16.61 -0.79
CA LEU A 153 -5.56 -16.36 -2.10
C LEU A 153 -6.58 -16.59 -3.21
N ASP A 154 -6.41 -15.90 -4.34
CA ASP A 154 -7.12 -16.25 -5.56
C ASP A 154 -6.29 -17.27 -6.36
N VAL A 155 -6.97 -18.28 -6.93
CA VAL A 155 -6.35 -19.29 -7.80
C VAL A 155 -6.66 -18.97 -9.25
N GLU A 156 -5.63 -18.78 -10.06
CA GLU A 156 -5.73 -18.60 -11.50
C GLU A 156 -5.25 -19.86 -12.21
N VAL A 157 -6.10 -20.48 -13.03
CA VAL A 157 -5.81 -21.75 -13.71
C VAL A 157 -5.57 -21.49 -15.19
N VAL A 158 -4.43 -21.95 -15.72
CA VAL A 158 -4.05 -21.75 -17.13
C VAL A 158 -3.85 -23.09 -17.83
N HIS A 159 -4.60 -23.31 -18.90
CA HIS A 159 -4.38 -24.42 -19.82
C HIS A 159 -3.73 -23.92 -21.10
N ALA A 160 -2.48 -24.33 -21.35
CA ALA A 160 -1.79 -24.05 -22.59
C ALA A 160 -1.99 -25.20 -23.58
N PHE A 161 -2.42 -24.89 -24.80
CA PHE A 161 -2.52 -25.84 -25.89
C PHE A 161 -1.85 -25.25 -27.15
N ALA A 162 -1.15 -26.08 -27.91
CA ALA A 162 -0.68 -25.69 -29.23
C ALA A 162 -1.88 -25.73 -30.19
N SER A 163 -2.23 -24.60 -30.80
CA SER A 163 -3.16 -24.60 -31.92
C SER A 163 -2.46 -25.27 -33.11
N ASN A 164 -2.99 -26.39 -33.59
CA ASN A 164 -2.55 -27.04 -34.83
C ASN A 164 -2.89 -26.22 -36.11
N LEU A 165 -3.06 -24.90 -35.99
CA LEU A 165 -3.30 -23.98 -37.10
C LEU A 165 -1.98 -23.59 -37.77
N ALA A 166 -1.29 -24.60 -38.30
CA ALA A 166 -0.37 -24.60 -39.43
C ALA A 166 0.49 -25.85 -39.29
N ASP A 167 0.29 -26.83 -40.17
CA ASP A 167 1.31 -27.83 -40.40
C ASP A 167 2.53 -27.11 -41.01
N PRO A 168 3.69 -26.98 -40.32
CA PRO A 168 4.87 -26.36 -40.91
C PRO A 168 5.41 -27.15 -42.12
N ALA A 169 4.97 -28.40 -42.31
CA ALA A 169 5.29 -29.21 -43.49
C ALA A 169 4.33 -28.98 -44.67
N GLN A 170 3.21 -28.27 -44.48
CA GLN A 170 2.29 -27.89 -45.56
C GLN A 170 1.87 -26.41 -45.48
N PRO A 171 2.77 -25.47 -45.85
CA PRO A 171 2.45 -24.04 -45.89
C PRO A 171 1.59 -23.61 -47.09
N TYR A 172 1.22 -24.52 -48.00
CA TYR A 172 0.47 -24.18 -49.21
C TYR A 172 -0.86 -24.95 -49.28
N PHE A 173 -1.93 -24.18 -49.19
CA PHE A 173 -3.28 -24.59 -49.56
C PHE A 173 -3.28 -24.92 -51.06
N VAL A 174 -3.50 -26.18 -51.45
CA VAL A 174 -3.78 -26.53 -52.84
C VAL A 174 -5.27 -26.27 -53.09
N PRO A 175 -5.65 -25.26 -53.91
CA PRO A 175 -7.05 -25.07 -54.25
C PRO A 175 -7.49 -26.24 -55.13
N VAL A 176 -8.55 -26.93 -54.72
CA VAL A 176 -9.19 -27.96 -55.52
C VAL A 176 -9.91 -27.26 -56.68
N GLN A 177 -9.58 -27.64 -57.92
CA GLN A 177 -10.30 -27.22 -59.13
C GLN A 177 -11.51 -28.12 -59.38
#